data_AF-A0A7V4J2S4-F1
#
_entry.id   AF-A0A7V4J2S4-F1
#
_cell.length_a   1.000
_cell.length_b   1.000
_cell.length_c   1.000
_cell.angle_alpha   90.00
_cell.angle_beta   90.00
_cell.angle_gamma   90.00
#
_symmetry.space_group_name_H-M   'P 1'
#
loop_
_entity.id
_entity.type
_entity.pdbx_description
1 polymer ?
#
loop_
_entity_poly.entity_id
_entity_poly.type
_entity_poly.pdbx_seq_one_letter_code
_entity_poly.pdbx_strand_id
1 'polypeptide(L)' 'MKVRVTDDGLLIPKELLDGVEEVEIVRRSRMLVILPAADEDPILQLGSEPVVDEVTDASIHHDRYLYQ' A
#
# COMPACT_ATOMS: atom_id res chain seq x y z
N MET A 1 -21.38 -17.42 -3.24
CA MET A 1 -21.02 -18.86 -3.11
C MET A 1 -20.94 -19.23 -1.63
N LYS A 2 -20.89 -20.52 -1.28
CA LYS A 2 -20.60 -20.98 0.10
C LYS A 2 -19.37 -21.88 0.05
N VAL A 3 -18.35 -21.55 0.83
CA VAL A 3 -17.09 -22.31 0.93
C VAL A 3 -16.91 -22.78 2.37
N ARG A 4 -16.27 -23.94 2.54
CA ARG A 4 -15.95 -24.48 3.87
C ARG A 4 -14.59 -23.95 4.32
N VAL A 5 -14.50 -23.58 5.59
CA VAL A 5 -13.22 -23.28 6.25
C VAL A 5 -12.57 -24.61 6.60
N THR A 6 -11.32 -24.80 6.19
CA THR A 6 -10.49 -25.96 6.50
C THR A 6 -9.46 -25.59 7.56
N ASP A 7 -8.63 -26.55 7.98
CA ASP A 7 -7.52 -26.30 8.91
C ASP A 7 -6.48 -25.33 8.32
N ASP A 8 -6.40 -25.25 6.98
CA ASP A 8 -5.57 -24.30 6.24
C ASP A 8 -6.23 -22.91 6.07
N GLY A 9 -7.47 -22.74 6.54
CA GLY A 9 -8.24 -21.50 6.45
C GLY A 9 -9.31 -21.51 5.35
N LEU A 10 -9.54 -20.34 4.74
CA LEU A 10 -10.54 -20.15 3.69
C LEU A 10 -9.86 -19.98 2.34
N LEU A 11 -10.15 -20.88 1.40
CA LEU A 11 -9.68 -20.74 0.02
C LEU A 11 -10.63 -19.85 -0.78
N ILE A 12 -10.09 -18.81 -1.39
CA ILE A 12 -10.79 -17.89 -2.29
C ILE A 12 -10.34 -18.20 -3.72
N PRO A 13 -11.26 -18.52 -4.64
CA PRO A 13 -10.91 -18.74 -6.04
C PRO A 13 -10.20 -17.53 -6.65
N LYS A 14 -9.13 -17.77 -7.42
CA LYS A 14 -8.29 -16.72 -8.01
C LYS A 14 -9.06 -15.84 -8.99
N GLU A 15 -10.08 -16.39 -9.63
CA GLU A 15 -10.92 -15.68 -10.61
C GLU A 15 -11.75 -14.56 -9.95
N LEU A 16 -11.92 -14.59 -8.61
CA LEU A 16 -12.54 -13.50 -7.85
C LEU A 16 -11.59 -12.35 -7.55
N LEU A 17 -10.29 -12.55 -7.76
CA LEU A 17 -9.20 -11.59 -7.52
C LEU A 17 -8.44 -11.30 -8.82
N ASP A 18 -9.10 -11.43 -9.97
CA ASP A 18 -8.46 -11.28 -11.27
C ASP A 18 -7.89 -9.86 -11.46
N GLY A 19 -6.66 -9.77 -11.93
CA GLY A 19 -5.92 -8.51 -12.11
C GLY A 19 -5.38 -7.88 -10.82
N VAL A 20 -5.39 -8.58 -9.68
CA VAL A 20 -4.90 -8.07 -8.40
C VAL A 20 -3.69 -8.89 -7.93
N GLU A 21 -2.53 -8.24 -7.76
CA GLU A 21 -1.30 -8.91 -7.30
C GLU A 21 -1.24 -9.02 -5.77
N GLU A 22 -1.68 -7.97 -5.07
CA GLU A 22 -1.69 -7.89 -3.61
C GLU A 22 -3.03 -7.40 -3.08
N VAL A 23 -3.40 -7.86 -1.88
CA VAL A 23 -4.67 -7.49 -1.23
C VAL A 23 -4.48 -7.11 0.23
N GLU A 24 -5.21 -6.09 0.66
CA GLU A 24 -5.40 -5.79 2.07
C GLU A 24 -6.63 -6.51 2.61
N ILE A 25 -6.48 -7.18 3.76
CA ILE A 25 -7.57 -7.84 4.47
C ILE A 25 -7.90 -7.06 5.74
N VAL A 26 -9.08 -6.44 5.75
CA VAL A 26 -9.54 -5.62 6.88
C VAL A 26 -10.70 -6.30 7.60
N ARG A 27 -10.55 -6.49 8.91
CA ARG A 27 -11.64 -6.98 9.77
C ARG A 27 -12.52 -5.83 10.23
N ARG A 28 -13.81 -5.90 9.92
CA ARG A 28 -14.85 -4.98 10.42
C ARG A 28 -15.88 -5.79 11.18
N SER A 29 -16.03 -5.63 12.49
CA SER A 29 -17.04 -6.30 13.33
C SER A 29 -17.40 -7.75 12.94
N ARG A 30 -18.34 -7.96 11.99
CA ARG A 30 -18.84 -9.25 11.51
C ARG A 30 -18.46 -9.61 10.06
N MET A 31 -17.58 -8.86 9.43
CA MET A 31 -17.17 -9.04 8.04
C MET A 31 -15.66 -8.90 7.87
N LEU A 32 -15.14 -9.65 6.90
CA LEU A 32 -13.81 -9.45 6.34
C LEU A 32 -14.01 -8.74 5.00
N VAL A 33 -13.25 -7.67 4.79
CA VAL A 33 -13.21 -6.93 3.53
C VAL A 33 -11.86 -7.19 2.91
N ILE A 34 -11.85 -7.59 1.65
CA ILE A 34 -10.65 -7.81 0.85
C ILE A 34 -10.64 -6.71 -0.20
N LEU A 35 -9.60 -5.91 -0.19
CA LEU A 35 -9.39 -4.79 -1.10
C LEU A 35 -8.09 -5.06 -1.88
N PRO A 36 -7.99 -4.68 -3.16
CA PRO A 36 -6.67 -4.56 -3.78
C PRO A 36 -5.79 -3.68 -2.91
N ALA A 37 -4.55 -4.10 -2.67
CA ALA A 37 -3.55 -3.22 -2.10
C ALA A 37 -3.34 -2.06 -3.09
N ALA A 38 -3.08 -0.86 -2.59
CA ALA A 38 -2.75 0.25 -3.47
C ALA A 38 -1.53 -0.14 -4.32
N ASP A 39 -1.60 0.08 -5.63
CA ASP A 39 -0.58 -0.38 -6.59
C ASP A 39 0.81 0.20 -6.31
N GLU A 40 0.93 1.25 -5.48
CA GLU A 40 2.18 1.94 -5.28
C GLU A 40 2.37 2.36 -3.81
N ASP A 41 3.33 1.73 -3.14
CA ASP A 41 3.84 2.21 -1.86
C ASP A 41 4.45 3.62 -2.06
N PRO A 42 3.96 4.66 -1.37
CA PRO A 42 4.49 6.01 -1.49
C PRO A 42 6.00 6.09 -1.20
N ILE A 43 6.54 5.18 -0.38
CA ILE A 43 7.98 5.08 -0.11
C ILE A 43 8.73 4.69 -1.39
N LEU A 44 8.19 3.76 -2.18
CA LEU A 44 8.78 3.34 -3.46
C LEU A 44 8.68 4.42 -4.54
N GLN A 45 7.79 5.40 -4.35
CA GLN A 45 7.67 6.58 -5.22
C GLN A 45 8.54 7.77 -4.79
N LEU A 46 9.26 7.69 -3.67
CA LEU A 46 10.10 8.82 -3.25
C LEU A 46 11.17 9.15 -4.29
N GLY A 47 11.18 10.40 -4.74
CA GLY A 47 12.12 10.88 -5.75
C GLY A 47 11.72 10.60 -7.20
N SER A 48 10.51 10.07 -7.47
CA SER A 48 9.95 9.96 -8.82
C SER A 48 9.74 11.33 -9.47
N GLU A 49 9.36 12.32 -8.66
CA GLU A 49 9.19 13.73 -9.05
C GLU A 49 10.04 14.64 -8.15
N PRO A 50 11.35 14.79 -8.43
CA PRO A 50 12.21 15.66 -7.64
C PRO A 50 11.88 17.14 -7.91
N VAL A 51 11.80 17.94 -6.84
CA VAL A 51 11.66 19.39 -6.95
C VAL A 51 13.02 19.99 -7.32
N VAL A 52 13.02 20.86 -8.33
CA VAL A 52 14.20 21.68 -8.66
C VAL A 52 14.20 22.89 -7.73
N ASP A 53 15.24 23.00 -6.91
CA ASP A 53 15.45 24.12 -5.99
C ASP A 53 16.85 24.72 -6.22
N GLU A 54 17.01 26.01 -5.90
CA GLU A 54 18.29 26.72 -5.93
C GLU A 54 19.19 26.34 -4.75
N VAL A 55 18.62 25.66 -3.75
CA VAL A 55 19.31 25.21 -2.54
C VAL A 55 20.02 23.88 -2.79
N THR A 56 21.35 23.93 -2.90
CA THR A 56 22.19 22.76 -3.19
C THR A 56 22.45 21.86 -1.98
N ASP A 57 22.16 22.33 -0.77
CA ASP A 57 22.43 21.64 0.50
C ASP A 57 21.15 21.21 1.26
N ALA A 58 19.98 21.29 0.61
CA ALA A 58 18.68 21.05 1.24
C ALA A 58 18.59 19.67 1.89
N SER A 59 19.17 18.63 1.28
CA SER A 59 19.20 17.28 1.84
C SER A 59 20.17 17.13 3.02
N ILE A 60 21.24 17.94 3.09
CA ILE A 60 22.26 17.89 4.14
C ILE A 60 21.80 18.65 5.37
N HIS A 61 21.10 19.77 5.17
CA HIS A 61 20.63 20.66 6.22
C HIS A 61 19.10 20.68 6.31
N HIS A 62 18.45 19.54 6.06
CA HIS A 62 16.99 19.42 6.00
C HIS A 62 16.27 20.09 7.17
N ASP A 63 16.72 19.82 8.40
CA ASP A 63 16.15 20.37 9.63
C ASP A 63 16.16 21.90 9.68
N ARG A 64 17.15 22.56 9.04
CA ARG A 64 17.22 24.03 8.99
C ARG A 64 16.07 24.63 8.16
N TYR A 65 15.60 23.90 7.15
CA TYR A 65 14.58 24.37 6.20
C TYR A 65 13.15 24.00 6.63
N LEU A 66 12.97 23.04 7.54
CA LEU A 66 11.65 22.66 8.07
C LEU A 66 11.00 23.71 8.98
N TYR A 67 11.76 24.68 9.50
CA TYR A 67 11.28 25.67 10.48
C TYR A 67 11.36 27.13 10.00
N GLN A 68 11.49 27.37 8.68
CA GLN A 68 11.51 28.73 8.11
C GLN A 68 10.11 29.26 7.84
#